data_AF-A0A8H4SEH3-F1
#
_entry.id   AF-A0A8H4SEH3-F1
#
_cell.length_a   1.000
_cell.length_b   1.000
_cell.length_c   1.000
_cell.angle_alpha   90.00
_cell.angle_beta   90.00
_cell.angle_gamma   90.00
#
_symmetry.space_group_name_H-M   'P 1'
#
loop_
_entity.id
_entity.type
_entity.pdbx_description
1 polymer ?
#
loop_
_entity_poly.entity_id
_entity_poly.type
_entity_poly.pdbx_seq_one_letter_code
_entity_poly.pdbx_strand_id
1 'polypeptide(L)'
;MSEVKAFPRFWTEPNVPGQRLRLSKALTALEVAAGLGNEGLFSLVRDVGADESAWLSTSEASRAEFDDTKPSFISTSSPVHEAIQAGQPAMLHKLLHVYRYSPNYLPLATPTAALPPLSFALLRCDPHNPNIWACIVHLLQHPDLDQHLRSPIFDIHPLHLAVSHHDPGLLSRLPMSLSTAGTTALGHSLLHIASLPLTSDYIDQKNPDFVQSIHCTRTLDSHWLSHAFPSPMHLSPSNGTRLTRPIPGQHISPTIPLTSLEQEAQLNTLQLLAQVVGVIVGAQDVDGNTALHYLAATVNVDPRALELLRDMEGCEEAYNTSRNRVGLTPRSLWGSNKAQSS
;
A
#
# COMPACT_ATOMS: atom_id res chain seq x y z
N MET A 1 -0.59 27.76 1.70
CA MET A 1 -0.21 26.42 1.23
C MET A 1 -1.45 25.82 0.59
N SER A 2 -1.42 25.61 -0.72
CA SER A 2 -2.55 25.12 -1.51
C SER A 2 -2.81 23.65 -1.23
N GLU A 3 -4.08 23.30 -1.00
CA GLU A 3 -4.52 21.94 -0.68
C GLU A 3 -4.64 21.07 -1.93
N VAL A 4 -3.86 19.98 -1.98
CA VAL A 4 -3.93 18.95 -3.02
C VAL A 4 -4.96 17.91 -2.60
N LYS A 5 -5.91 17.60 -3.49
CA LYS A 5 -6.78 16.42 -3.33
C LYS A 5 -5.90 15.18 -3.52
N ALA A 6 -5.85 14.27 -2.55
CA ALA A 6 -5.37 12.92 -2.84
C ALA A 6 -6.36 11.85 -2.39
N PHE A 7 -6.42 10.81 -3.20
CA PHE A 7 -7.22 9.65 -2.91
C PHE A 7 -6.64 8.87 -1.73
N PRO A 8 -7.50 8.15 -0.98
CA PRO A 8 -7.06 7.09 -0.09
C PRO A 8 -6.00 6.17 -0.72
N ARG A 9 -5.13 5.61 0.12
CA ARG A 9 -4.23 4.54 -0.28
C ARG A 9 -4.97 3.21 -0.12
N PHE A 10 -4.69 2.24 -0.97
CA PHE A 10 -5.32 0.92 -0.83
C PHE A 10 -4.96 0.22 0.50
N TRP A 11 -3.82 0.59 1.10
CA TRP A 11 -3.23 -0.13 2.23
C TRP A 11 -3.42 0.52 3.59
N THR A 12 -3.93 1.75 3.66
CA THR A 12 -4.15 2.46 4.94
C THR A 12 -5.16 3.60 4.80
N GLU A 13 -5.62 4.11 5.94
CA GLU A 13 -6.53 5.25 5.99
C GLU A 13 -5.86 6.55 5.49
N PRO A 14 -6.67 7.54 5.02
CA PRO A 14 -6.15 8.81 4.52
C PRO A 14 -5.44 9.65 5.59
N ASN A 15 -5.87 9.53 6.85
CA ASN A 15 -5.37 10.31 7.98
C ASN A 15 -5.17 9.38 9.18
N VAL A 16 -3.91 9.09 9.55
CA VAL A 16 -3.64 8.38 10.80
C VAL A 16 -3.69 9.40 11.95
N PRO A 17 -4.56 9.24 12.97
CA PRO A 17 -4.61 10.14 14.12
C PRO A 17 -3.21 10.28 14.76
N GLY A 18 -2.79 11.53 15.02
CA GLY A 18 -1.49 11.81 15.63
C GLY A 18 -0.30 11.99 14.67
N GLN A 19 -0.45 11.70 13.36
CA GLN A 19 0.60 11.91 12.33
C GLN A 19 1.10 13.38 12.26
N ARG A 20 0.32 14.33 12.80
CA ARG A 20 0.63 15.77 12.84
C ARG A 20 1.25 16.23 14.17
N LEU A 21 1.45 15.35 15.15
CA LEU A 21 2.09 15.71 16.42
C LEU A 21 3.62 15.76 16.26
N ARG A 22 4.28 16.65 17.00
CA ARG A 22 5.59 17.29 16.70
C ARG A 22 6.84 16.39 16.68
N LEU A 23 6.71 15.07 16.68
CA LEU A 23 7.83 14.14 16.49
C LEU A 23 7.55 13.30 15.24
N SER A 24 8.49 13.27 14.29
CA SER A 24 8.34 12.51 13.04
C SER A 24 8.17 11.01 13.26
N LYS A 25 8.64 10.49 14.40
CA LYS A 25 8.44 9.12 14.88
C LYS A 25 8.73 9.06 16.39
N ALA A 26 7.84 8.50 17.20
CA ALA A 26 8.11 8.22 18.61
C ALA A 26 8.71 6.82 18.71
N LEU A 27 10.00 6.73 19.07
CA LEU A 27 10.75 5.47 19.17
C LEU A 27 11.24 5.26 20.60
N THR A 28 11.24 4.00 21.03
CA THR A 28 11.90 3.55 22.25
C THR A 28 13.43 3.49 22.08
N ALA A 29 14.16 3.42 23.19
CA ALA A 29 15.62 3.29 23.15
C ALA A 29 16.10 2.00 22.46
N LEU A 30 15.36 0.88 22.60
CA LEU A 30 15.67 -0.38 21.93
C LEU A 30 15.51 -0.28 20.40
N GLU A 31 14.46 0.41 19.95
CA GLU A 31 14.22 0.68 18.53
C GLU A 31 15.34 1.53 17.92
N VAL A 32 15.73 2.60 18.61
CA VAL A 32 16.84 3.45 18.18
C VAL A 32 18.15 2.66 18.12
N ALA A 33 18.48 1.90 19.16
CA ALA A 33 19.71 1.11 19.21
C ALA A 33 19.77 0.05 18.11
N ALA A 34 18.63 -0.58 17.79
CA ALA A 34 18.53 -1.53 16.69
C ALA A 34 18.72 -0.87 15.32
N GLY A 35 18.10 0.29 15.08
CA GLY A 35 18.32 1.06 13.85
C GLY A 35 19.77 1.51 13.67
N LEU A 36 20.47 1.82 14.77
CA LEU A 36 21.91 2.15 14.73
C LEU A 36 22.81 0.92 14.48
N GLY A 37 22.27 -0.29 14.60
CA GLY A 37 23.05 -1.53 14.50
C GLY A 37 24.07 -1.73 15.63
N ASN A 38 23.97 -0.97 16.74
CA ASN A 38 24.92 -1.02 17.84
C ASN A 38 24.45 -2.01 18.92
N GLU A 39 25.00 -3.23 18.88
CA GLU A 39 24.68 -4.29 19.85
C GLU A 39 25.05 -3.94 21.29
N GLY A 40 26.17 -3.25 21.52
CA GLY A 40 26.58 -2.87 22.87
C GLY A 40 25.57 -1.94 23.52
N LEU A 41 25.10 -0.94 22.75
CA LEU A 41 24.04 -0.04 23.20
C LEU A 41 22.71 -0.79 23.38
N PHE A 42 22.37 -1.69 22.45
CA PHE A 42 21.14 -2.49 22.53
C PHE A 42 21.11 -3.36 23.79
N SER A 43 22.22 -4.04 24.09
CA SER A 43 22.37 -4.89 25.28
C SER A 43 22.29 -4.06 26.55
N LEU A 44 22.98 -2.92 26.61
CA LEU A 44 22.93 -2.01 27.75
C LEU A 44 21.49 -1.56 28.06
N VAL A 45 20.71 -1.22 27.02
CA VAL A 45 19.31 -0.80 27.18
C VAL A 45 18.43 -1.97 27.66
N ARG A 46 18.67 -3.20 27.20
CA ARG A 46 17.97 -4.40 27.74
C ARG A 46 18.34 -4.67 29.20
N ASP A 47 19.63 -4.58 29.54
CA ASP A 47 20.14 -4.92 30.88
C ASP A 47 19.56 -4.02 31.98
N VAL A 48 19.23 -2.76 31.65
CA VAL A 48 18.55 -1.84 32.58
C VAL A 48 17.04 -2.08 32.68
N GLY A 49 16.51 -3.10 32.01
CA GLY A 49 15.11 -3.53 32.11
C GLY A 49 14.15 -2.79 31.19
N ALA A 50 14.61 -2.35 30.00
CA ALA A 50 13.70 -1.78 29.00
C ALA A 50 12.65 -2.82 28.57
N ASP A 51 11.39 -2.39 28.47
CA ASP A 51 10.28 -3.26 28.06
C ASP A 51 10.41 -3.67 26.58
N GLU A 52 10.27 -4.97 26.35
CA GLU A 52 10.31 -5.62 25.03
C GLU A 52 9.20 -6.67 24.88
N SER A 53 8.28 -6.76 25.85
CA SER A 53 7.36 -7.89 25.98
C SER A 53 6.41 -8.05 24.78
N ALA A 54 5.96 -6.96 24.16
CA ALA A 54 5.12 -7.02 22.97
C ALA A 54 5.86 -7.66 21.77
N TRP A 55 7.16 -7.38 21.63
CA TRP A 55 7.95 -7.78 20.46
C TRP A 55 8.42 -9.23 20.52
N LEU A 56 8.37 -9.85 21.70
CA LEU A 56 8.62 -11.28 21.89
C LEU A 56 7.35 -12.12 21.62
N SER A 57 6.18 -11.50 21.63
CA SER A 57 4.90 -12.18 21.45
C SER A 57 4.65 -12.54 19.98
N THR A 58 3.98 -13.67 19.76
CA THR A 58 3.50 -14.06 18.43
C THR A 58 2.32 -13.16 18.02
N SER A 59 2.05 -13.04 16.72
CA SER A 59 1.00 -12.15 16.19
C SER A 59 -0.42 -12.47 16.70
N GLU A 60 -0.71 -13.74 17.03
CA GLU A 60 -1.99 -14.14 17.61
C GLU A 60 -2.08 -13.78 19.10
N ALA A 61 -1.02 -14.04 19.86
CA ALA A 61 -0.96 -13.72 21.28
C ALA A 61 -0.94 -12.21 21.54
N SER A 62 -0.26 -11.42 20.70
CA SER A 62 -0.21 -9.96 20.83
C SER A 62 -1.56 -9.27 20.62
N ARG A 63 -2.46 -9.87 19.83
CA ARG A 63 -3.83 -9.37 19.62
C ARG A 63 -4.75 -9.61 20.82
N ALA A 64 -4.48 -10.65 21.61
CA ALA A 64 -5.31 -11.02 22.76
C ALA A 64 -4.94 -10.26 24.04
N GLU A 65 -3.70 -9.79 24.16
CA GLU A 65 -3.12 -9.29 25.42
C GLU A 65 -2.58 -7.85 25.31
N PHE A 66 -3.29 -6.95 24.63
CA PHE A 66 -2.84 -5.56 24.49
C PHE A 66 -2.74 -4.86 25.87
N ASP A 67 -1.53 -4.41 26.24
CA ASP A 67 -1.23 -3.76 27.52
C ASP A 67 -0.74 -2.33 27.30
N ASP A 68 -1.62 -1.34 27.49
CA ASP A 68 -1.33 0.08 27.25
C ASP A 68 -0.39 0.71 28.28
N THR A 69 -0.05 -0.01 29.35
CA THR A 69 0.91 0.44 30.37
C THR A 69 2.37 0.24 29.96
N LYS A 70 2.60 -0.55 28.90
CA LYS A 70 3.92 -0.98 28.46
C LYS A 70 4.38 -0.30 27.17
N PRO A 71 5.56 0.35 27.15
CA PRO A 71 6.07 1.05 25.97
C PRO A 71 6.11 0.21 24.69
N SER A 72 6.42 -1.09 24.77
CA SER A 72 6.51 -1.95 23.58
C SER A 72 5.15 -2.17 22.90
N PHE A 73 4.05 -2.24 23.66
CA PHE A 73 2.68 -2.42 23.14
C PHE A 73 2.11 -1.16 22.50
N ILE A 74 2.45 0.02 23.03
CA ILE A 74 2.04 1.30 22.45
C ILE A 74 2.97 1.80 21.35
N SER A 75 4.05 1.08 21.04
CA SER A 75 4.93 1.43 19.92
C SER A 75 4.26 1.16 18.57
N THR A 76 4.53 2.06 17.62
CA THR A 76 4.09 1.93 16.22
C THR A 76 5.06 1.12 15.35
N SER A 77 6.14 0.61 15.96
CA SER A 77 7.17 -0.19 15.31
C SER A 77 7.77 -1.19 16.31
N SER A 78 8.87 -1.84 15.92
CA SER A 78 9.69 -2.66 16.81
C SER A 78 11.16 -2.55 16.39
N PRO A 79 12.10 -3.01 17.23
CA PRO A 79 13.51 -3.09 16.86
C PRO A 79 13.77 -3.83 15.54
N VAL A 80 12.96 -4.84 15.20
CA VAL A 80 13.03 -5.54 13.90
C VAL A 80 12.71 -4.58 12.76
N HIS A 81 11.64 -3.78 12.88
CA HIS A 81 11.29 -2.76 11.89
C HIS A 81 12.41 -1.73 11.70
N GLU A 82 12.99 -1.23 12.79
CA GLU A 82 14.06 -0.22 12.70
C GLU A 82 15.35 -0.77 12.12
N ALA A 83 15.74 -1.99 12.49
CA ALA A 83 16.91 -2.65 11.91
C ALA A 83 16.74 -2.86 10.39
N ILE A 84 15.53 -3.22 9.94
CA ILE A 84 15.20 -3.31 8.51
C ILE A 84 15.28 -1.92 7.88
N GLN A 85 14.59 -0.92 8.43
CA GLN A 85 14.54 0.43 7.86
C GLN A 85 15.95 1.03 7.67
N ALA A 86 16.85 0.77 8.61
CA ALA A 86 18.23 1.24 8.56
C ALA A 86 19.18 0.33 7.75
N GLY A 87 18.72 -0.81 7.24
CA GLY A 87 19.55 -1.76 6.51
C GLY A 87 20.65 -2.40 7.36
N GLN A 88 20.28 -2.92 8.54
CA GLN A 88 21.20 -3.51 9.52
C GLN A 88 21.03 -5.05 9.61
N PRO A 89 21.50 -5.84 8.62
CA PRO A 89 21.26 -7.28 8.57
C PRO A 89 21.90 -8.05 9.74
N ALA A 90 23.04 -7.58 10.25
CA ALA A 90 23.71 -8.18 11.40
C ALA A 90 22.90 -7.98 12.70
N MET A 91 22.34 -6.78 12.91
CA MET A 91 21.47 -6.53 14.05
C MET A 91 20.16 -7.30 13.93
N LEU A 92 19.56 -7.32 12.73
CA LEU A 92 18.35 -8.11 12.46
C LEU A 92 18.55 -9.59 12.81
N HIS A 93 19.69 -10.17 12.41
CA HIS A 93 20.03 -11.55 12.77
C HIS A 93 20.01 -11.77 14.29
N LYS A 94 20.59 -10.84 15.07
CA LYS A 94 20.60 -10.94 16.54
C LYS A 94 19.19 -10.79 17.13
N LEU A 95 18.41 -9.84 16.64
CA LEU A 95 17.02 -9.65 17.05
C LEU A 95 16.21 -10.93 16.91
N LEU A 96 16.28 -11.59 15.75
CA LEU A 96 15.50 -12.80 15.48
C LEU A 96 16.04 -14.03 16.22
N HIS A 97 17.36 -14.28 16.15
CA HIS A 97 17.92 -15.57 16.58
C HIS A 97 18.48 -15.59 18.00
N VAL A 98 19.00 -14.46 18.49
CA VAL A 98 19.57 -14.36 19.84
C VAL A 98 18.51 -13.83 20.80
N TYR A 99 17.87 -12.73 20.43
CA TYR A 99 16.93 -12.02 21.29
C TYR A 99 15.49 -12.53 21.17
N ARG A 100 15.21 -13.41 20.19
CA ARG A 100 13.91 -14.08 19.99
C ARG A 100 12.75 -13.12 19.72
N TYR A 101 13.04 -12.00 19.05
CA TYR A 101 12.00 -11.08 18.60
C TYR A 101 11.20 -11.74 17.48
N SER A 102 9.89 -11.54 17.53
CA SER A 102 8.96 -12.12 16.58
C SER A 102 9.18 -11.54 15.17
N PRO A 103 9.38 -12.38 14.13
CA PRO A 103 9.41 -11.93 12.74
C PRO A 103 8.03 -11.49 12.23
N ASN A 104 6.98 -11.70 13.03
CA ASN A 104 5.57 -11.49 12.70
C ASN A 104 4.93 -10.40 13.57
N TYR A 105 5.72 -9.62 14.34
CA TYR A 105 5.16 -8.61 15.24
C TYR A 105 4.30 -7.58 14.49
N LEU A 106 3.11 -7.30 15.02
CA LEU A 106 2.19 -6.29 14.50
C LEU A 106 2.10 -5.12 15.49
N PRO A 107 2.43 -3.88 15.08
CA PRO A 107 2.29 -2.71 15.96
C PRO A 107 0.83 -2.27 16.07
N LEU A 108 0.10 -2.87 17.01
CA LEU A 108 -1.35 -2.69 17.16
C LEU A 108 -1.77 -1.33 17.74
N ALA A 109 -0.84 -0.52 18.21
CA ALA A 109 -1.11 0.86 18.62
C ALA A 109 -1.73 1.71 17.48
N THR A 110 -1.43 1.37 16.22
CA THR A 110 -2.01 1.99 15.03
C THR A 110 -2.48 0.90 14.06
N PRO A 111 -3.64 0.26 14.30
CA PRO A 111 -4.04 -0.96 13.60
C PRO A 111 -4.31 -0.74 12.10
N THR A 112 -4.71 0.46 11.70
CA THR A 112 -4.94 0.88 10.30
C THR A 112 -3.64 1.01 9.50
N ALA A 113 -2.48 1.06 10.17
CA ALA A 113 -1.15 1.13 9.57
C ALA A 113 -0.22 0.03 10.11
N ALA A 114 -0.77 -0.96 10.82
CA ALA A 114 -0.01 -2.04 11.43
C ALA A 114 0.46 -3.00 10.33
N LEU A 115 1.77 -3.04 10.12
CA LEU A 115 2.41 -3.87 9.10
C LEU A 115 3.37 -4.83 9.81
N PRO A 116 3.37 -6.13 9.46
CA PRO A 116 4.41 -7.03 9.90
C PRO A 116 5.75 -6.69 9.22
N PRO A 117 6.89 -7.13 9.77
CA PRO A 117 8.22 -6.79 9.26
C PRO A 117 8.43 -6.95 7.75
N LEU A 118 7.93 -8.05 7.15
CA LEU A 118 8.02 -8.27 5.70
C LEU A 118 7.23 -7.21 4.90
N SER A 119 5.96 -6.99 5.27
CA SER A 119 5.12 -5.97 4.64
C SER A 119 5.69 -4.57 4.83
N PHE A 120 6.22 -4.28 6.02
CA PHE A 120 6.88 -3.01 6.29
C PHE A 120 8.11 -2.81 5.39
N ALA A 121 8.95 -3.83 5.22
CA ALA A 121 10.12 -3.77 4.34
C ALA A 121 9.71 -3.47 2.89
N LEU A 122 8.64 -4.10 2.40
CA LEU A 122 8.12 -3.91 1.05
C LEU A 122 7.42 -2.55 0.87
N LEU A 123 6.84 -1.97 1.93
CA LEU A 123 6.13 -0.70 1.85
C LEU A 123 7.05 0.51 2.09
N ARG A 124 7.84 0.47 3.17
CA ARG A 124 8.51 1.64 3.77
C ARG A 124 9.99 1.73 3.43
N CYS A 125 10.57 0.67 2.88
CA CYS A 125 11.99 0.61 2.56
C CYS A 125 12.18 0.49 1.05
N ASP A 126 13.39 0.77 0.59
CA ASP A 126 13.78 0.55 -0.80
C ASP A 126 14.27 -0.89 -0.97
N PRO A 127 13.50 -1.79 -1.63
CA PRO A 127 13.91 -3.17 -1.84
C PRO A 127 15.07 -3.34 -2.84
N HIS A 128 15.46 -2.27 -3.55
CA HIS A 128 16.66 -2.26 -4.40
C HIS A 128 17.94 -1.97 -3.62
N ASN A 129 17.83 -1.42 -2.40
CA ASN A 129 18.98 -1.24 -1.53
C ASN A 129 19.50 -2.63 -1.09
N PRO A 130 20.79 -2.96 -1.35
CA PRO A 130 21.34 -4.28 -1.03
C PRO A 130 21.23 -4.69 0.44
N ASN A 131 21.36 -3.73 1.36
CA ASN A 131 21.28 -4.00 2.79
C ASN A 131 19.83 -4.25 3.25
N ILE A 132 18.88 -3.50 2.69
CA ILE A 132 17.44 -3.76 2.92
C ILE A 132 17.07 -5.13 2.36
N TRP A 133 17.54 -5.45 1.15
CA TRP A 133 17.29 -6.76 0.56
C TRP A 133 17.91 -7.89 1.38
N ALA A 134 19.14 -7.71 1.90
CA ALA A 134 19.74 -8.69 2.81
C ALA A 134 18.88 -8.91 4.06
N CYS A 135 18.26 -7.85 4.59
CA CYS A 135 17.29 -7.95 5.68
C CYS A 135 16.02 -8.73 5.28
N ILE A 136 15.46 -8.47 4.09
CA ILE A 136 14.31 -9.21 3.55
C ILE A 136 14.64 -10.69 3.38
N VAL A 137 15.84 -11.02 2.86
CA VAL A 137 16.30 -12.41 2.73
C VAL A 137 16.42 -13.08 4.10
N HIS A 138 17.00 -12.41 5.10
CA HIS A 138 17.08 -12.93 6.47
C HIS A 138 15.68 -13.22 7.05
N LEU A 139 14.71 -12.33 6.82
CA LEU A 139 13.32 -12.59 7.23
C LEU A 139 12.74 -13.82 6.53
N LEU A 140 12.83 -13.88 5.20
CA LEU A 140 12.25 -14.96 4.38
C LEU A 140 12.85 -16.34 4.71
N GLN A 141 14.08 -16.37 5.23
CA GLN A 141 14.75 -17.59 5.68
C GLN A 141 14.40 -17.99 7.12
N HIS A 142 13.74 -17.11 7.90
CA HIS A 142 13.38 -17.41 9.27
C HIS A 142 12.23 -18.43 9.31
N PRO A 143 12.36 -19.55 10.05
CA PRO A 143 11.39 -20.65 10.01
C PRO A 143 10.01 -20.26 10.54
N ASP A 144 9.96 -19.33 11.50
CA ASP A 144 8.71 -18.88 12.11
C ASP A 144 8.06 -17.70 11.36
N LEU A 145 8.63 -17.21 10.26
CA LEU A 145 8.01 -16.12 9.50
C LEU A 145 6.72 -16.63 8.84
N ASP A 146 5.62 -15.93 9.09
CA ASP A 146 4.40 -16.06 8.29
C ASP A 146 4.49 -15.09 7.11
N GLN A 147 4.86 -15.63 5.94
CA GLN A 147 4.99 -14.87 4.70
C GLN A 147 3.64 -14.36 4.17
N HIS A 148 2.53 -14.89 4.68
CA HIS A 148 1.18 -14.54 4.26
C HIS A 148 0.47 -13.64 5.27
N LEU A 149 1.15 -13.22 6.33
CA LEU A 149 0.58 -12.40 7.39
C LEU A 149 0.07 -11.06 6.85
N ARG A 150 -1.25 -10.85 7.02
CA ARG A 150 -1.97 -9.69 6.51
C ARG A 150 -2.07 -8.57 7.53
N SER A 151 -2.23 -7.34 7.04
CA SER A 151 -2.56 -6.21 7.92
C SER A 151 -3.94 -6.41 8.55
N PRO A 152 -4.16 -5.99 9.82
CA PRO A 152 -5.33 -6.39 10.59
C PRO A 152 -6.65 -5.72 10.17
N ILE A 153 -6.59 -4.54 9.53
CA ILE A 153 -7.80 -3.77 9.15
C ILE A 153 -8.08 -3.85 7.65
N PHE A 154 -7.06 -3.61 6.83
CA PHE A 154 -7.21 -3.56 5.37
C PHE A 154 -6.92 -4.90 4.69
N ASP A 155 -6.59 -5.94 5.46
CA ASP A 155 -6.29 -7.28 4.98
C ASP A 155 -5.20 -7.30 3.88
N ILE A 156 -4.17 -6.47 4.06
CA ILE A 156 -3.12 -6.29 3.05
C ILE A 156 -2.10 -7.42 3.15
N HIS A 157 -2.16 -8.33 2.18
CA HIS A 157 -1.12 -9.32 1.93
C HIS A 157 0.19 -8.68 1.40
N PRO A 158 1.39 -9.18 1.76
CA PRO A 158 2.69 -8.66 1.26
C PRO A 158 2.79 -8.53 -0.27
N LEU A 159 2.20 -9.47 -1.01
CA LEU A 159 2.16 -9.40 -2.48
C LEU A 159 1.39 -8.20 -3.05
N HIS A 160 0.38 -7.66 -2.36
CA HIS A 160 -0.26 -6.43 -2.82
C HIS A 160 0.74 -5.27 -2.82
N LEU A 161 1.59 -5.20 -1.78
CA LEU A 161 2.64 -4.20 -1.67
C LEU A 161 3.72 -4.42 -2.74
N ALA A 162 4.15 -5.66 -2.95
CA ALA A 162 5.14 -5.97 -4.00
C ALA A 162 4.62 -5.58 -5.40
N VAL A 163 3.36 -5.86 -5.72
CA VAL A 163 2.76 -5.51 -7.02
C VAL A 163 2.66 -3.99 -7.21
N SER A 164 2.43 -3.22 -6.16
CA SER A 164 2.32 -1.76 -6.27
C SER A 164 3.59 -1.05 -6.73
N HIS A 165 4.76 -1.70 -6.65
CA HIS A 165 6.03 -1.19 -7.20
C HIS A 165 6.11 -1.26 -8.74
N HIS A 166 5.26 -2.06 -9.39
CA HIS A 166 5.41 -2.39 -10.82
C HIS A 166 6.80 -2.93 -11.18
N ASP A 167 7.37 -3.74 -10.29
CA ASP A 167 8.66 -4.40 -10.50
C ASP A 167 8.49 -5.93 -10.57
N PRO A 168 8.41 -6.52 -11.78
CA PRO A 168 8.38 -7.97 -11.95
C PRO A 168 9.62 -8.66 -11.37
N GLY A 169 10.77 -7.97 -11.34
CA GLY A 169 12.01 -8.46 -10.72
C GLY A 169 11.83 -8.67 -9.22
N LEU A 170 11.28 -7.69 -8.50
CA LEU A 170 10.91 -7.83 -7.09
C LEU A 170 9.94 -9.01 -6.88
N LEU A 171 8.88 -9.11 -7.69
CA LEU A 171 7.88 -10.19 -7.57
C LEU A 171 8.51 -11.57 -7.74
N SER A 172 9.41 -11.73 -8.72
CA SER A 172 10.09 -13.01 -8.98
C SER A 172 11.03 -13.46 -7.86
N ARG A 173 11.49 -12.53 -7.02
CA ARG A 173 12.42 -12.80 -5.91
C ARG A 173 11.69 -13.21 -4.63
N LEU A 174 10.37 -13.04 -4.56
CA LEU A 174 9.57 -13.44 -3.41
C LEU A 174 9.14 -14.91 -3.56
N PRO A 175 9.36 -15.76 -2.54
CA PRO A 175 9.04 -17.20 -2.61
C PRO A 175 7.55 -17.49 -2.38
N MET A 176 6.66 -16.61 -2.87
CA MET A 176 5.21 -16.71 -2.68
C MET A 176 4.51 -16.87 -4.02
N SER A 177 3.52 -17.76 -4.08
CA SER A 177 2.65 -17.87 -5.26
C SER A 177 1.73 -16.67 -5.35
N LEU A 178 1.65 -16.02 -6.51
CA LEU A 178 0.79 -14.85 -6.73
C LEU A 178 -0.70 -15.13 -6.45
N SER A 179 -1.12 -16.38 -6.60
CA SER A 179 -2.50 -16.83 -6.31
C SER A 179 -2.88 -16.76 -4.82
N THR A 180 -1.93 -16.72 -3.89
CA THR A 180 -2.23 -16.70 -2.44
C THR A 180 -2.61 -15.31 -1.92
N ALA A 181 -2.43 -14.27 -2.73
CA ALA A 181 -2.66 -12.89 -2.32
C ALA A 181 -4.13 -12.58 -2.00
N GLY A 182 -5.09 -13.32 -2.58
CA GLY A 182 -6.52 -13.07 -2.38
C GLY A 182 -6.92 -11.64 -2.74
N THR A 183 -7.81 -11.05 -1.94
CA THR A 183 -8.20 -9.63 -2.04
C THR A 183 -7.89 -8.89 -0.73
N THR A 184 -7.81 -7.57 -0.79
CA THR A 184 -7.84 -6.70 0.40
C THR A 184 -9.25 -6.63 1.01
N ALA A 185 -9.39 -5.99 2.17
CA ALA A 185 -10.70 -5.70 2.79
C ALA A 185 -11.58 -4.78 1.92
N LEU A 186 -10.97 -4.03 1.00
CA LEU A 186 -11.68 -3.20 0.01
C LEU A 186 -11.98 -3.96 -1.28
N GLY A 187 -11.69 -5.27 -1.36
CA GLY A 187 -11.93 -6.10 -2.54
C GLY A 187 -10.87 -5.95 -3.64
N HIS A 188 -9.76 -5.25 -3.39
CA HIS A 188 -8.70 -5.13 -4.40
C HIS A 188 -7.92 -6.44 -4.51
N SER A 189 -7.93 -7.03 -5.71
CA SER A 189 -7.00 -8.10 -6.09
C SER A 189 -5.66 -7.54 -6.57
N LEU A 190 -4.67 -8.40 -6.84
CA LEU A 190 -3.39 -7.96 -7.42
C LEU A 190 -3.56 -7.18 -8.73
N LEU A 191 -4.53 -7.56 -9.58
CA LEU A 191 -4.82 -6.81 -10.81
C LEU A 191 -5.36 -5.41 -10.54
N HIS A 192 -6.22 -5.25 -9.52
CA HIS A 192 -6.66 -3.94 -9.09
C HIS A 192 -5.46 -3.09 -8.70
N ILE A 193 -4.60 -3.60 -7.81
CA ILE A 193 -3.42 -2.85 -7.34
C ILE A 193 -2.47 -2.49 -8.50
N ALA A 194 -2.24 -3.39 -9.44
CA ALA A 194 -1.43 -3.12 -10.63
C ALA A 194 -2.06 -2.04 -11.54
N SER A 195 -3.38 -1.91 -11.51
CA SER A 195 -4.14 -1.00 -12.36
C SER A 195 -4.44 0.35 -11.71
N LEU A 196 -4.29 0.46 -10.38
CA LEU A 196 -4.46 1.70 -9.64
C LEU A 196 -3.48 2.79 -10.13
N PRO A 197 -3.93 4.06 -10.20
CA PRO A 197 -3.03 5.18 -10.44
C PRO A 197 -2.03 5.31 -9.28
N LEU A 198 -0.80 5.73 -9.58
CA LEU A 198 0.24 5.90 -8.56
C LEU A 198 -0.19 6.91 -7.51
N THR A 199 -0.61 8.09 -7.94
CA THR A 199 -1.23 9.14 -7.11
C THR A 199 -2.46 9.70 -7.80
N SER A 200 -3.20 10.58 -7.12
CA SER A 200 -4.32 11.32 -7.72
C SER A 200 -3.93 12.23 -8.88
N ASP A 201 -2.64 12.52 -9.05
CA ASP A 201 -2.16 13.37 -10.16
C ASP A 201 -2.07 12.60 -11.48
N TYR A 202 -2.20 11.27 -11.43
CA TYR A 202 -2.21 10.38 -12.61
C TYR A 202 -3.62 10.20 -13.20
N ILE A 203 -4.60 10.97 -12.74
CA ILE A 203 -5.94 11.04 -13.36
C ILE A 203 -6.25 12.48 -13.76
N ASP A 204 -7.15 12.69 -14.74
CA ASP A 204 -7.65 14.04 -15.00
C ASP A 204 -8.62 14.48 -13.88
N GLN A 205 -8.11 15.26 -12.93
CA GLN A 205 -8.88 15.80 -11.81
C GLN A 205 -9.98 16.79 -12.26
N LYS A 206 -9.99 17.23 -13.51
CA LYS A 206 -11.06 18.06 -14.09
C LYS A 206 -12.21 17.22 -14.63
N ASN A 207 -12.00 15.93 -14.87
CA ASN A 207 -13.03 15.02 -15.32
C ASN A 207 -13.84 14.48 -14.12
N PRO A 208 -15.13 14.88 -13.95
CA PRO A 208 -15.93 14.43 -12.83
C PRO A 208 -16.14 12.92 -12.82
N ASP A 209 -16.19 12.27 -13.98
CA ASP A 209 -16.37 10.82 -14.10
C ASP A 209 -15.19 10.07 -13.47
N PHE A 210 -13.96 10.59 -13.65
CA PHE A 210 -12.76 9.98 -13.09
C PHE A 210 -12.68 10.20 -11.58
N VAL A 211 -12.93 11.43 -11.12
CA VAL A 211 -12.90 11.78 -9.69
C VAL A 211 -13.96 11.01 -8.90
N GLN A 212 -15.11 10.73 -9.51
CA GLN A 212 -16.19 9.96 -8.89
C GLN A 212 -16.02 8.45 -9.01
N SER A 213 -15.18 7.95 -9.92
CA SER A 213 -14.95 6.51 -10.10
C SER A 213 -13.71 6.02 -9.38
N ILE A 214 -12.68 6.84 -9.21
CA ILE A 214 -11.41 6.42 -8.62
C ILE A 214 -11.38 6.77 -7.14
N HIS A 215 -11.12 5.77 -6.31
CA HIS A 215 -11.23 5.89 -4.86
C HIS A 215 -9.97 5.49 -4.11
N CYS A 216 -9.02 4.87 -4.79
CA CYS A 216 -7.75 4.42 -4.22
C CYS A 216 -6.59 4.76 -5.15
N THR A 217 -5.40 4.85 -4.57
CA THR A 217 -4.12 4.96 -5.29
C THR A 217 -3.17 3.89 -4.79
N ARG A 218 -2.19 3.51 -5.62
CA ARG A 218 -1.17 2.51 -5.26
C ARG A 218 0.08 3.08 -4.60
N THR A 219 0.14 4.39 -4.33
CA THR A 219 1.32 4.98 -3.68
C THR A 219 1.64 4.31 -2.36
N LEU A 220 2.94 4.06 -2.15
CA LEU A 220 3.50 3.54 -0.90
C LEU A 220 4.03 4.67 -0.01
N ASP A 221 3.95 5.92 -0.47
CA ASP A 221 4.44 7.06 0.29
C ASP A 221 3.71 7.21 1.63
N SER A 222 4.52 7.25 2.68
CA SER A 222 4.15 7.52 4.07
C SER A 222 3.83 8.98 4.31
N HIS A 223 4.60 9.87 3.68
CA HIS A 223 4.72 11.29 3.98
C HIS A 223 3.61 12.06 3.28
N TRP A 224 2.40 11.54 3.34
CA TRP A 224 1.28 12.19 2.70
C TRP A 224 0.76 13.34 3.56
N LEU A 225 0.74 14.54 2.98
CA LEU A 225 0.18 15.74 3.58
C LEU A 225 -1.34 15.62 3.60
N SER A 226 -1.85 15.40 4.81
CA SER A 226 -3.26 15.22 5.15
C SER A 226 -4.23 16.12 4.38
N HIS A 227 -5.30 15.50 3.88
CA HIS A 227 -6.50 16.17 3.38
C HIS A 227 -7.13 16.99 4.52
N ALA A 228 -7.51 18.24 4.24
CA ALA A 228 -8.38 19.02 5.14
C ALA A 228 -9.86 18.60 5.05
N PHE A 229 -10.21 17.67 4.15
CA PHE A 229 -11.57 17.27 3.87
C PHE A 229 -11.68 15.74 3.78
N PRO A 230 -12.83 15.17 4.11
CA PRO A 230 -13.02 13.74 3.96
C PRO A 230 -13.02 13.32 2.48
N SER A 231 -12.70 12.05 2.20
CA SER A 231 -12.59 11.45 0.85
C SER A 231 -13.74 11.86 -0.08
N PRO A 232 -13.58 11.82 -1.42
CA PRO A 232 -14.61 12.25 -2.38
C PRO A 232 -16.03 11.68 -2.13
N MET A 233 -16.15 10.50 -1.50
CA MET A 233 -17.42 9.93 -1.03
C MET A 233 -18.22 10.80 -0.06
N HIS A 234 -17.59 11.73 0.66
CA HIS A 234 -18.25 12.64 1.60
C HIS A 234 -18.66 13.97 0.95
N LEU A 235 -18.33 14.15 -0.35
CA LEU A 235 -18.92 15.19 -1.17
C LEU A 235 -20.22 14.62 -1.75
N SER A 236 -21.27 14.53 -0.92
CA SER A 236 -22.60 14.18 -1.42
C SER A 236 -22.98 15.16 -2.55
N PRO A 237 -23.30 14.68 -3.77
CA PRO A 237 -23.95 15.50 -4.77
C PRO A 237 -25.45 15.51 -4.47
N SER A 238 -25.84 15.96 -3.29
CA SER A 238 -27.26 16.02 -2.91
C SER A 238 -27.70 17.46 -2.73
N ASN A 239 -28.62 17.85 -3.62
CA ASN A 239 -29.48 19.03 -3.61
C ASN A 239 -28.94 20.29 -4.28
N GLY A 240 -28.92 20.28 -5.62
CA GLY A 240 -29.29 21.45 -6.44
C GLY A 240 -28.38 22.69 -6.41
N THR A 241 -27.41 22.74 -5.51
CA THR A 241 -26.34 23.72 -5.53
C THR A 241 -25.29 23.20 -6.51
N ARG A 242 -25.33 23.74 -7.73
CA ARG A 242 -24.14 23.83 -8.56
C ARG A 242 -23.01 24.32 -7.66
N LEU A 243 -22.09 23.45 -7.26
CA LEU A 243 -20.79 23.85 -6.74
C LEU A 243 -19.96 24.37 -7.92
N THR A 244 -20.43 25.45 -8.54
CA THR A 244 -19.65 26.35 -9.39
C THR A 244 -18.85 27.32 -8.52
N ARG A 245 -18.25 26.83 -7.44
CA ARG A 245 -17.22 27.59 -6.72
C ARG A 245 -15.99 26.71 -6.57
N PRO A 246 -14.95 26.93 -7.40
CA PRO A 246 -13.61 26.53 -7.02
C PRO A 246 -13.34 27.14 -5.64
N ILE A 247 -12.83 26.36 -4.70
CA ILE A 247 -12.36 26.91 -3.43
C ILE A 247 -11.24 27.90 -3.80
N PRO A 248 -11.32 29.19 -3.41
CA PRO A 248 -10.29 30.16 -3.75
C PRO A 248 -8.93 29.65 -3.25
N GLY A 249 -8.00 29.37 -4.17
CA GLY A 249 -6.67 28.85 -3.86
C GLY A 249 -6.45 27.34 -4.07
N GLN A 250 -7.42 26.58 -4.59
CA GLN A 250 -7.17 25.24 -5.13
C GLN A 250 -6.30 25.33 -6.39
N HIS A 251 -4.98 25.19 -6.23
CA HIS A 251 -4.14 24.79 -7.34
C HIS A 251 -4.50 23.34 -7.67
N ILE A 252 -5.19 23.14 -8.80
CA ILE A 252 -5.23 21.83 -9.44
C ILE A 252 -3.79 21.56 -9.86
N SER A 253 -3.13 20.60 -9.19
CA SER A 253 -1.82 20.13 -9.61
C SER A 253 -1.91 19.70 -11.08
N PRO A 254 -0.91 20.01 -11.91
CA PRO A 254 -0.93 19.56 -13.30
C PRO A 254 -1.00 18.03 -13.31
N THR A 255 -1.89 17.49 -14.14
CA THR A 255 -1.95 16.07 -14.42
C THR A 255 -0.57 15.58 -14.88
N ILE A 256 -0.05 14.54 -14.25
CA ILE A 256 1.26 13.97 -14.57
C ILE A 256 1.02 12.73 -15.44
N PRO A 257 1.36 12.76 -16.74
CA PRO A 257 1.27 11.57 -17.57
C PRO A 257 2.33 10.55 -17.13
N LEU A 258 2.01 9.26 -17.30
CA LEU A 258 3.00 8.19 -17.16
C LEU A 258 4.15 8.41 -18.15
N THR A 259 5.38 8.25 -17.67
CA THR A 259 6.56 8.09 -18.52
C THR A 259 6.51 6.76 -19.27
N SER A 260 7.22 6.64 -20.39
CA SER A 260 7.29 5.37 -21.14
C SER A 260 7.86 4.22 -20.30
N LEU A 261 8.75 4.51 -19.35
CA LEU A 261 9.28 3.50 -18.43
C LEU A 261 8.20 3.01 -17.46
N GLU A 262 7.40 3.91 -16.90
CA GLU A 262 6.28 3.54 -16.02
C GLU A 262 5.18 2.78 -16.76
N GLN A 263 4.87 3.17 -18.00
CA GLN A 263 3.93 2.44 -18.87
C GLN A 263 4.39 1.00 -19.11
N GLU A 264 5.66 0.82 -19.47
CA GLU A 264 6.25 -0.50 -19.73
C GLU A 264 6.33 -1.34 -18.45
N ALA A 265 6.67 -0.73 -17.31
CA ALA A 265 6.68 -1.40 -16.01
C ALA A 265 5.29 -1.90 -15.59
N GLN A 266 4.25 -1.08 -15.77
CA GLN A 266 2.86 -1.46 -15.55
C GLN A 266 2.46 -2.61 -16.46
N LEU A 267 2.75 -2.51 -17.77
CA LEU A 267 2.42 -3.54 -18.75
C LEU A 267 3.09 -4.87 -18.40
N ASN A 268 4.39 -4.87 -18.10
CA ASN A 268 5.13 -6.08 -17.73
C ASN A 268 4.59 -6.73 -16.45
N THR A 269 4.18 -5.92 -15.48
CA THR A 269 3.52 -6.41 -14.25
C THR A 269 2.17 -7.05 -14.56
N LEU A 270 1.36 -6.43 -15.42
CA LEU A 270 0.07 -7.00 -15.83
C LEU A 270 0.24 -8.28 -16.63
N GLN A 271 1.25 -8.37 -17.52
CA GLN A 271 1.57 -9.59 -18.26
C GLN A 271 1.94 -10.74 -17.32
N LEU A 272 2.75 -10.47 -16.30
CA LEU A 272 3.08 -11.46 -15.27
C LEU A 272 1.82 -11.93 -14.54
N LEU A 273 0.95 -11.02 -14.14
CA LEU A 273 -0.30 -11.34 -13.43
C LEU A 273 -1.29 -12.10 -14.32
N ALA A 274 -1.38 -11.77 -15.61
CA ALA A 274 -2.27 -12.42 -16.57
C ALA A 274 -1.93 -13.91 -16.79
N GLN A 275 -0.68 -14.29 -16.56
CA GLN A 275 -0.22 -15.69 -16.65
C GLN A 275 -0.55 -16.53 -15.40
N VAL A 276 -1.00 -15.90 -14.32
CA VAL A 276 -1.30 -16.59 -13.06
C VAL A 276 -2.67 -17.27 -13.14
N VAL A 277 -2.67 -18.59 -12.97
CA VAL A 277 -3.91 -19.38 -12.90
C VAL A 277 -4.76 -18.93 -11.72
N GLY A 278 -6.06 -18.70 -11.96
CA GLY A 278 -7.04 -18.36 -10.91
C GLY A 278 -7.18 -16.86 -10.61
N VAL A 279 -6.54 -15.98 -11.38
CA VAL A 279 -6.78 -14.55 -11.28
C VAL A 279 -8.20 -14.22 -11.75
N ILE A 280 -9.03 -13.69 -10.83
CA ILE A 280 -10.41 -13.28 -11.13
C ILE A 280 -10.37 -11.87 -11.73
N VAL A 281 -10.39 -11.80 -13.05
CA VAL A 281 -10.18 -10.55 -13.80
C VAL A 281 -11.44 -9.67 -13.82
N GLY A 282 -12.63 -10.29 -13.78
CA GLY A 282 -13.91 -9.60 -13.65
C GLY A 282 -14.30 -9.24 -12.21
N ALA A 283 -13.41 -9.44 -11.24
CA ALA A 283 -13.69 -9.09 -9.84
C ALA A 283 -13.97 -7.60 -9.71
N GLN A 284 -14.97 -7.26 -8.91
CA GLN A 284 -15.29 -5.89 -8.52
C GLN A 284 -14.85 -5.66 -7.07
N ASP A 285 -14.29 -4.48 -6.82
CA ASP A 285 -14.02 -3.99 -5.48
C ASP A 285 -15.31 -3.49 -4.78
N VAL A 286 -15.20 -2.96 -3.56
CA VAL A 286 -16.35 -2.47 -2.78
C VAL A 286 -17.12 -1.32 -3.43
N ASP A 287 -16.51 -0.62 -4.39
CA ASP A 287 -17.14 0.46 -5.16
C ASP A 287 -17.60 -0.01 -6.55
N GLY A 288 -17.55 -1.32 -6.82
CA GLY A 288 -17.96 -1.90 -8.10
C GLY A 288 -16.93 -1.70 -9.22
N ASN A 289 -15.74 -1.17 -8.93
CA ASN A 289 -14.70 -1.03 -9.92
C ASN A 289 -14.00 -2.36 -10.14
N THR A 290 -13.78 -2.70 -11.41
CA THR A 290 -12.84 -3.73 -11.84
C THR A 290 -11.46 -3.12 -12.09
N ALA A 291 -10.41 -3.93 -12.27
CA ALA A 291 -9.10 -3.46 -12.70
C ALA A 291 -9.15 -2.59 -13.98
N LEU A 292 -10.04 -2.92 -14.92
CA LEU A 292 -10.23 -2.15 -16.15
C LEU A 292 -10.76 -0.73 -15.91
N HIS A 293 -11.56 -0.49 -14.86
CA HIS A 293 -12.01 0.87 -14.52
C HIS A 293 -10.82 1.76 -14.15
N TYR A 294 -9.89 1.21 -13.36
CA TYR A 294 -8.70 1.93 -12.90
C TYR A 294 -7.72 2.23 -14.04
N LEU A 295 -7.46 1.27 -14.93
CA LEU A 295 -6.66 1.54 -16.14
C LEU A 295 -7.33 2.58 -17.04
N ALA A 296 -8.64 2.47 -17.25
CA ALA A 296 -9.35 3.36 -18.18
C ALA A 296 -9.33 4.84 -17.75
N ALA A 297 -9.34 5.10 -16.44
CA ALA A 297 -9.34 6.45 -15.87
C ALA A 297 -7.93 7.02 -15.62
N THR A 298 -6.89 6.20 -15.71
CA THR A 298 -5.50 6.65 -15.56
C THR A 298 -5.04 7.36 -16.84
N VAL A 299 -4.34 8.48 -16.69
CA VAL A 299 -3.92 9.33 -17.81
C VAL A 299 -2.80 8.68 -18.59
N ASN A 300 -2.94 8.69 -19.92
CA ASN A 300 -1.94 8.15 -20.85
C ASN A 300 -1.48 6.72 -20.48
N VAL A 301 -2.42 5.84 -20.12
CA VAL A 301 -2.11 4.40 -20.01
C VAL A 301 -1.77 3.84 -21.38
N ASP A 302 -0.80 2.93 -21.43
CA ASP A 302 -0.46 2.20 -22.65
C ASP A 302 -1.68 1.40 -23.14
N PRO A 303 -2.17 1.62 -24.38
CA PRO A 303 -3.29 0.86 -24.93
C PRO A 303 -3.10 -0.66 -24.86
N ARG A 304 -1.85 -1.14 -24.96
CA ARG A 304 -1.50 -2.57 -24.86
C ARG A 304 -1.88 -3.14 -23.50
N ALA A 305 -1.79 -2.36 -22.42
CA ALA A 305 -2.16 -2.80 -21.07
C ALA A 305 -3.67 -3.01 -20.95
N LEU A 306 -4.47 -2.12 -21.56
CA LEU A 306 -5.92 -2.25 -21.59
C LEU A 306 -6.35 -3.43 -22.48
N GLU A 307 -5.74 -3.57 -23.66
CA GLU A 307 -5.99 -4.69 -24.57
C GLU A 307 -5.66 -6.04 -23.93
N LEU A 308 -4.51 -6.15 -23.28
CA LEU A 308 -4.10 -7.35 -22.54
C LEU A 308 -5.18 -7.81 -21.55
N LEU A 309 -5.72 -6.89 -20.74
CA LEU A 309 -6.76 -7.25 -19.77
C LEU A 309 -8.09 -7.59 -20.44
N ARG A 310 -8.44 -6.93 -21.55
CA ARG A 310 -9.68 -7.21 -22.30
C ARG A 310 -9.67 -8.58 -22.97
N ASP A 311 -8.50 -9.03 -23.41
CA ASP A 311 -8.31 -10.35 -24.04
C ASP A 311 -8.43 -11.51 -23.04
N MET A 312 -8.41 -11.22 -21.73
CA MET A 312 -8.65 -12.23 -20.70
C MET A 312 -10.14 -12.65 -20.67
N GLU A 313 -10.38 -13.90 -20.28
CA GLU A 313 -11.73 -14.47 -20.25
C GLU A 313 -12.70 -13.61 -19.41
N GLY A 314 -13.87 -13.31 -19.99
CA GLY A 314 -14.93 -12.49 -19.37
C GLY A 314 -14.67 -10.98 -19.32
N CYS A 315 -13.50 -10.51 -19.75
CA CYS A 315 -13.09 -9.12 -19.53
C CYS A 315 -13.57 -8.16 -20.61
N GLU A 316 -13.70 -8.63 -21.85
CA GLU A 316 -14.37 -7.84 -22.88
C GLU A 316 -15.83 -7.58 -22.51
N GLU A 317 -16.52 -8.54 -21.90
CA GLU A 317 -17.87 -8.32 -21.38
C GLU A 317 -17.83 -7.28 -20.25
N ALA A 318 -16.98 -7.49 -19.23
CA ALA A 318 -16.85 -6.56 -18.11
C ALA A 318 -16.46 -5.13 -18.55
N TYR A 319 -15.63 -4.99 -19.58
CA TYR A 319 -15.25 -3.71 -20.18
C TYR A 319 -16.47 -2.93 -20.70
N ASN A 320 -17.45 -3.65 -21.25
CA ASN A 320 -18.64 -3.08 -21.88
C ASN A 320 -19.84 -2.99 -20.91
N THR A 321 -19.94 -3.87 -19.91
CA THR A 321 -21.19 -4.05 -19.14
C THR A 321 -21.03 -3.82 -17.63
N SER A 322 -19.85 -4.06 -17.04
CA SER A 322 -19.66 -3.89 -15.60
C SER A 322 -19.73 -2.43 -15.23
N ARG A 323 -20.61 -2.10 -14.28
CA ARG A 323 -20.81 -0.75 -13.78
C ARG A 323 -20.28 -0.63 -12.37
N ASN A 324 -19.53 0.44 -12.13
CA ASN A 324 -19.17 0.85 -10.77
C ASN A 324 -20.36 1.50 -10.05
N ARG A 325 -20.15 1.92 -8.81
CA ARG A 325 -21.16 2.51 -7.93
C ARG A 325 -21.82 3.79 -8.50
N VAL A 326 -21.13 4.50 -9.38
CA VAL A 326 -21.68 5.70 -10.07
C VAL A 326 -22.27 5.37 -11.44
N GLY A 327 -22.37 4.09 -11.78
CA GLY A 327 -23.03 3.60 -12.99
C GLY A 327 -22.17 3.67 -14.25
N LEU A 328 -20.87 3.95 -14.13
CA LEU A 328 -19.94 4.06 -15.26
C LEU A 328 -19.26 2.72 -15.54
N THR A 329 -18.97 2.49 -16.82
CA THR A 329 -18.24 1.31 -17.33
C THR A 329 -16.79 1.65 -17.64
N PRO A 330 -15.86 0.68 -17.74
CA PRO A 330 -14.50 0.93 -18.20
C PRO A 330 -14.48 1.57 -19.59
N ARG A 331 -15.34 1.13 -20.51
CA ARG A 331 -15.46 1.69 -21.86
C ARG A 331 -15.83 3.17 -21.85
N SER A 332 -16.80 3.57 -21.03
CA SER A 332 -17.18 4.98 -20.92
C SER A 332 -16.04 5.84 -20.39
N LEU A 333 -15.32 5.35 -19.37
CA LEU A 333 -14.18 6.06 -18.81
C LEU A 333 -13.05 6.23 -19.84
N TRP A 334 -12.74 5.16 -20.59
CA TRP A 334 -11.72 5.19 -21.63
C TRP A 334 -12.07 6.13 -22.79
N GLY A 335 -13.35 6.16 -23.20
CA GLY A 335 -13.85 7.08 -24.21
C GLY A 335 -13.67 8.54 -23.81
N SER A 336 -14.00 8.87 -22.55
CA SER A 336 -13.80 10.21 -22.00
C SER A 336 -12.31 10.62 -21.95
N ASN A 337 -11.41 9.67 -21.70
CA ASN A 337 -9.95 9.90 -21.66
C ASN A 337 -9.38 10.26 -23.04
N LYS A 338 -9.81 9.53 -24.08
CA LYS A 338 -9.38 9.79 -25.47
C LYS A 338 -9.86 11.12 -26.02
N ALA A 339 -11.10 11.51 -25.71
CA ALA A 339 -11.69 12.77 -26.18
C ALA A 339 -10.98 14.02 -25.64
N GLN A 340 -10.18 13.89 -24.58
CA GLN A 340 -9.41 14.99 -23.99
C GLN A 340 -7.96 15.06 -24.50
N SER A 341 -7.46 13.99 -25.13
CA SER A 341 -6.09 13.88 -25.64
C SER A 341 -5.96 14.33 -27.11
N SER A 342 -7.09 14.70 -27.74
CA SER A 342 -7.23 15.15 -29.14
C SER A 342 -7.54 16.63 -29.22
#